data_AF-A0A7X5QU86-F1
#
_entry.id   AF-A0A7X5QU86-F1
#
_cell.length_a   1.000
_cell.length_b   1.000
_cell.length_c   1.000
_cell.angle_alpha   90.00
_cell.angle_beta   90.00
_cell.angle_gamma   90.00
#
_symmetry.space_group_name_H-M   'P 1'
#
loop_
_entity.id
_entity.type
_entity.pdbx_description
1 polymer ?
#
loop_
_entity_poly.entity_id
_entity_poly.type
_entity_poly.pdbx_seq_one_letter_code
_entity_poly.pdbx_strand_id
1 'polypeptide(L)'
;MFGWLESFGVQSRARSTATTRWLALSPRTLFEGLGQLGGLLYLAPRHAVAPDVVDASGCLVESAELAPLLGTRYVGVTCAVTAEGPREWIDCVNGQGDTVGRVYLLPDTDYLAWDGLFAGALPSEPPSCRTPDREWLRASRARVLCFTRRRMAGFTVLGVREAPISSLGHGVARDIAVSESVAISI
;
A
#
# COMPACT_ATOMS: atom_id res chain seq x y z
N MET A 1 30.79 15.17 9.96
CA MET A 1 30.49 16.53 9.46
C MET A 1 29.15 16.44 8.75
N PHE A 2 28.08 16.87 9.41
CA PHE A 2 26.71 16.63 8.97
C PHE A 2 26.21 17.80 8.10
N GLY A 3 26.15 17.60 6.79
CA GLY A 3 25.78 18.62 5.80
C GLY A 3 24.33 18.53 5.30
N TRP A 4 23.36 18.17 6.16
CA TRP A 4 21.97 17.92 5.75
C TRP A 4 20.94 18.95 6.22
N LEU A 5 21.35 20.10 6.79
CA LEU A 5 20.41 21.10 7.35
C LEU A 5 20.22 22.37 6.52
N GLU A 6 20.91 22.53 5.39
CA GLU A 6 20.81 23.75 4.58
C GLU A 6 19.82 23.56 3.42
N SER A 7 18.52 23.56 3.71
CA SER A 7 17.44 23.98 2.76
C SER A 7 16.05 23.89 3.39
N PHE A 8 15.78 24.64 4.46
CA PHE A 8 14.40 25.03 4.80
C PHE A 8 14.06 26.38 4.18
N GLY A 9 14.12 26.44 2.85
CA GLY A 9 13.54 27.54 2.10
C GLY A 9 12.01 27.43 2.18
N VAL A 10 11.35 28.50 2.63
CA VAL A 10 9.88 28.64 2.59
C VAL A 10 9.44 28.51 1.13
N GLN A 11 9.10 27.30 0.70
CA GLN A 11 8.61 27.06 -0.66
C GLN A 11 7.12 27.45 -0.72
N SER A 12 6.91 28.65 -1.24
CA SER A 12 5.63 29.15 -1.73
C SER A 12 5.05 28.15 -2.75
N ARG A 13 3.95 27.49 -2.39
CA ARG A 13 3.16 26.53 -3.21
C ARG A 13 3.99 25.45 -3.91
N ALA A 14 4.50 24.48 -3.15
CA ALA A 14 5.16 23.30 -3.69
C ALA A 14 4.22 22.53 -4.65
N ARG A 15 4.65 22.36 -5.91
CA ARG A 15 4.14 21.30 -6.78
C ARG A 15 4.40 19.98 -6.05
N SER A 16 3.35 19.19 -5.82
CA SER A 16 3.47 17.85 -5.24
C SER A 16 4.32 16.99 -6.18
N THR A 17 5.62 16.88 -5.92
CA THR A 17 6.51 15.96 -6.64
C THR A 17 6.34 14.58 -6.02
N ALA A 18 5.71 13.68 -6.77
CA ALA A 18 5.64 12.27 -6.42
C ALA A 18 6.77 11.52 -7.12
N THR A 19 7.52 10.71 -6.38
CA THR A 19 8.51 9.78 -6.93
C THR A 19 8.00 8.37 -6.75
N THR A 20 7.97 7.59 -7.83
CA THR A 20 7.55 6.19 -7.80
C THR A 20 8.70 5.29 -8.20
N ARG A 21 9.00 4.30 -7.36
CA ARG A 21 9.94 3.21 -7.66
C ARG A 21 9.15 1.92 -7.86
N TRP A 22 9.39 1.26 -8.98
CA TRP A 22 8.76 -0.02 -9.30
C TRP A 22 9.63 -1.20 -8.86
N LEU A 23 8.98 -2.18 -8.27
CA LEU A 23 9.59 -3.38 -7.72
C LEU A 23 8.82 -4.61 -8.17
N ALA A 24 9.53 -5.65 -8.61
CA ALA A 24 8.98 -6.99 -8.80
C ALA A 24 9.13 -7.80 -7.50
N LEU A 25 8.06 -8.45 -7.09
CA LEU A 25 8.00 -9.22 -5.84
C LEU A 25 7.02 -10.39 -5.97
N SER A 26 7.33 -11.49 -5.27
CA SER A 26 6.40 -12.60 -5.15
C SER A 26 5.25 -12.25 -4.19
N PRO A 27 4.03 -12.79 -4.40
CA PRO A 27 2.93 -12.62 -3.45
C PRO A 27 3.30 -13.03 -2.03
N ARG A 28 4.14 -14.06 -1.90
CA ARG A 28 4.65 -14.50 -0.60
C ARG A 28 5.48 -13.41 0.07
N THR A 29 6.47 -12.83 -0.61
CA THR A 29 7.29 -11.75 -0.05
C THR A 29 6.43 -10.57 0.40
N LEU A 30 5.43 -10.19 -0.39
CA LEU A 30 4.47 -9.15 -0.02
C LEU A 30 3.73 -9.49 1.27
N PHE A 31 3.18 -10.71 1.38
CA PHE A 31 2.37 -11.12 2.53
C PHE A 31 3.22 -11.24 3.81
N GLU A 32 4.46 -11.68 3.66
CA GLU A 32 5.43 -11.76 4.75
C GLU A 32 5.74 -10.35 5.31
N GLY A 33 5.93 -9.36 4.45
CA GLY A 33 6.19 -7.98 4.85
C GLY A 33 4.95 -7.24 5.37
N LEU A 34 3.80 -7.34 4.68
CA LEU A 34 2.57 -6.64 5.07
C LEU A 34 2.15 -6.98 6.51
N GLY A 35 2.31 -8.24 6.93
CA GLY A 35 1.98 -8.68 8.28
C GLY A 35 2.84 -8.07 9.40
N GLN A 36 3.89 -7.33 9.07
CA GLN A 36 4.80 -6.69 10.02
C GLN A 36 4.61 -5.18 10.15
N LEU A 37 3.84 -4.54 9.25
CA LEU A 37 3.78 -3.09 9.15
C LEU A 37 2.96 -2.40 10.26
N GLY A 38 2.11 -3.13 10.99
CA GLY A 38 1.23 -2.51 11.99
C GLY A 38 0.01 -1.84 11.36
N GLY A 39 -0.34 -0.62 11.80
CA GLY A 39 -1.56 0.09 11.39
C GLY A 39 -1.39 0.87 10.09
N LEU A 40 -2.30 0.66 9.14
CA LEU A 40 -2.19 1.13 7.76
C LEU A 40 -3.55 1.62 7.27
N LEU A 41 -3.56 2.41 6.19
CA LEU A 41 -4.78 2.68 5.42
C LEU A 41 -4.76 1.88 4.12
N TYR A 42 -5.66 0.90 3.99
CA TYR A 42 -5.84 0.11 2.80
C TYR A 42 -7.01 0.64 1.96
N LEU A 43 -6.76 0.89 0.67
CA LEU A 43 -7.80 1.12 -0.33
C LEU A 43 -8.10 -0.19 -1.04
N ALA A 44 -9.23 -0.79 -0.68
CA ALA A 44 -9.74 -1.99 -1.32
C ALA A 44 -10.60 -1.62 -2.55
N PRO A 45 -10.43 -2.27 -3.70
CA PRO A 45 -11.34 -2.08 -4.83
C PRO A 45 -12.76 -2.55 -4.44
N ARG A 46 -13.82 -1.81 -4.82
CA ARG A 46 -15.21 -2.24 -4.53
C ARG A 46 -15.59 -3.55 -5.20
N HIS A 47 -15.05 -3.81 -6.39
CA HIS A 47 -15.25 -5.06 -7.11
C HIS A 47 -13.96 -5.85 -7.06
N ALA A 48 -13.89 -6.82 -6.14
CA ALA A 48 -12.81 -7.78 -6.10
C ALA A 48 -12.96 -8.70 -7.31
N VAL A 49 -12.15 -8.47 -8.35
CA VAL A 49 -11.98 -9.46 -9.40
C VAL A 49 -11.04 -10.51 -8.83
N ALA A 50 -11.52 -11.75 -8.75
CA ALA A 50 -10.67 -12.86 -8.33
C ALA A 50 -9.49 -12.94 -9.32
N PRO A 51 -8.23 -12.94 -8.83
CA PRO A 51 -7.10 -13.08 -9.72
C PRO A 51 -7.16 -14.44 -10.41
N ASP A 52 -6.55 -14.54 -11.58
CA ASP A 52 -6.33 -15.84 -12.21
C ASP A 52 -5.46 -16.68 -11.27
N VAL A 53 -6.08 -17.64 -10.58
CA VAL A 53 -5.56 -18.30 -9.36
C VAL A 53 -4.33 -19.17 -9.63
N VAL A 54 -3.94 -19.28 -10.90
CA VAL A 54 -2.93 -20.21 -11.42
C VAL A 54 -1.56 -20.05 -10.76
N ASP A 55 -1.25 -18.90 -10.15
CA ASP A 55 0.10 -18.62 -9.65
C ASP A 55 0.14 -18.06 -8.20
N ALA A 56 -0.91 -18.27 -7.41
CA ALA A 56 -0.93 -17.95 -5.98
C ALA A 56 -0.29 -19.06 -5.10
N SER A 57 0.53 -19.94 -5.69
CA SER A 57 1.07 -21.17 -5.10
C SER A 57 1.58 -20.98 -3.67
N GLY A 58 0.75 -21.35 -2.68
CA GLY A 58 1.09 -21.28 -1.25
C GLY A 58 0.65 -20.01 -0.52
N CYS A 59 -0.15 -19.13 -1.11
CA CYS A 59 -0.74 -17.96 -0.44
C CYS A 59 -2.27 -18.06 -0.38
N LEU A 60 -2.86 -17.65 0.74
CA LEU A 60 -4.31 -17.60 0.97
C LEU A 60 -4.69 -16.28 1.64
N VAL A 61 -5.96 -15.91 1.55
CA VAL A 61 -6.51 -14.73 2.24
C VAL A 61 -7.71 -15.11 3.11
N GLU A 62 -7.87 -14.44 4.25
CA GLU A 62 -8.99 -14.70 5.17
C GLU A 62 -10.30 -13.98 4.73
N SER A 63 -10.21 -12.97 3.86
CA SER A 63 -11.35 -12.12 3.45
C SER A 63 -11.34 -11.88 1.94
N ALA A 64 -12.53 -11.78 1.34
CA ALA A 64 -12.72 -11.56 -0.10
C ALA A 64 -12.13 -10.21 -0.57
N GLU A 65 -12.09 -9.21 0.30
CA GLU A 65 -11.51 -7.89 -0.03
C GLU A 65 -10.00 -7.95 -0.27
N LEU A 66 -9.32 -8.97 0.26
CA LEU A 66 -7.88 -9.18 0.11
C LEU A 66 -7.56 -10.06 -1.09
N ALA A 67 -8.54 -10.75 -1.67
CA ALA A 67 -8.35 -11.65 -2.80
C ALA A 67 -7.56 -11.02 -3.96
N PRO A 68 -7.78 -9.74 -4.33
CA PRO A 68 -7.00 -9.10 -5.39
C PRO A 68 -5.49 -9.06 -5.10
N LEU A 69 -5.06 -9.02 -3.82
CA LEU A 69 -3.65 -8.98 -3.44
C LEU A 69 -2.90 -10.26 -3.80
N LEU A 70 -3.57 -11.41 -3.90
CA LEU A 70 -2.95 -12.68 -4.34
C LEU A 70 -2.41 -12.60 -5.77
N GLY A 71 -3.00 -11.73 -6.61
CA GLY A 71 -2.56 -11.51 -7.99
C GLY A 71 -1.39 -10.53 -8.12
N THR A 72 -0.89 -9.97 -7.02
CA THR A 72 0.14 -8.90 -7.05
C THR A 72 1.48 -9.45 -7.55
N ARG A 73 2.04 -8.79 -8.56
CA ARG A 73 3.34 -9.13 -9.17
C ARG A 73 4.34 -7.98 -9.12
N TYR A 74 3.81 -6.77 -9.16
CA TYR A 74 4.58 -5.55 -9.09
C TYR A 74 4.03 -4.68 -7.97
N VAL A 75 4.93 -3.92 -7.34
CA VAL A 75 4.55 -2.86 -6.41
C VAL A 75 5.21 -1.57 -6.86
N GLY A 76 4.40 -0.53 -6.99
CA GLY A 76 4.87 0.85 -7.14
C GLY A 76 4.96 1.49 -5.77
N VAL A 77 6.17 1.72 -5.26
CA VAL A 77 6.41 2.45 -4.01
C VAL A 77 6.45 3.93 -4.35
N THR A 78 5.49 4.70 -3.85
CA THR A 78 5.38 6.13 -4.12
C THR A 78 5.56 6.95 -2.86
N CYS A 79 6.41 7.98 -2.95
CA CYS A 79 6.54 9.03 -1.95
C CYS A 79 6.12 10.36 -2.58
N ALA A 80 5.22 11.09 -1.93
CA ALA A 80 4.81 12.42 -2.36
C ALA A 80 4.81 13.41 -1.21
N VAL A 81 5.36 14.59 -1.45
CA VAL A 81 5.29 15.71 -0.49
C VAL A 81 4.05 16.53 -0.81
N THR A 82 3.04 16.43 0.06
CA THR A 82 1.79 17.19 -0.05
C THR A 82 1.81 18.42 0.85
N ALA A 83 0.82 19.31 0.71
CA ALA A 83 0.67 20.47 1.60
C ALA A 83 0.49 20.07 3.07
N GLU A 84 -0.11 18.90 3.32
CA GLU A 84 -0.35 18.35 4.67
C GLU A 84 0.84 17.53 5.20
N GLY A 85 1.92 17.39 4.41
CA GLY A 85 3.11 16.63 4.77
C GLY A 85 3.45 15.50 3.79
N PRO A 86 4.52 14.75 4.07
CA PRO A 86 4.92 13.61 3.26
C PRO A 86 3.90 12.47 3.38
N ARG A 87 3.61 11.83 2.26
CA ARG A 87 2.75 10.65 2.16
C ARG A 87 3.47 9.57 1.39
N GLU A 88 3.39 8.36 1.92
CA GLU A 88 3.98 7.17 1.30
C GLU A 88 2.91 6.11 1.12
N TRP A 89 2.92 5.46 -0.03
CA TRP A 89 2.03 4.36 -0.31
C TRP A 89 2.66 3.35 -1.27
N ILE A 90 2.06 2.17 -1.30
CA ILE A 90 2.30 1.17 -2.34
C ILE A 90 1.06 0.96 -3.18
N ASP A 91 1.26 0.94 -4.49
CA ASP A 91 0.34 0.44 -5.48
C ASP A 91 0.64 -1.02 -5.76
N CYS A 92 -0.26 -1.92 -5.34
CA CYS A 92 -0.19 -3.34 -5.69
C CYS A 92 -0.75 -3.53 -7.10
N VAL A 93 0.05 -4.10 -7.99
CA VAL A 93 -0.28 -4.25 -9.41
C VAL A 93 -0.16 -5.71 -9.84
N ASN A 94 -1.15 -6.19 -10.60
CA ASN A 94 -1.15 -7.55 -11.10
C ASN A 94 -0.23 -7.74 -12.32
N GLY A 95 -0.11 -8.98 -12.81
CA GLY A 95 0.70 -9.28 -14.01
C GLY A 95 0.22 -8.61 -15.30
N GLN A 96 -1.02 -8.10 -15.33
CA GLN A 96 -1.60 -7.38 -16.47
C GLN A 96 -1.37 -5.86 -16.41
N GLY A 97 -0.79 -5.35 -15.31
CA GLY A 97 -0.57 -3.91 -15.12
C GLY A 97 -1.77 -3.17 -14.51
N ASP A 98 -2.78 -3.88 -13.99
CA ASP A 98 -3.92 -3.26 -13.29
C ASP A 98 -3.63 -3.11 -11.79
N THR A 99 -4.02 -1.97 -11.23
CA THR A 99 -3.96 -1.74 -9.77
C THR A 99 -5.01 -2.57 -9.07
N VAL A 100 -4.57 -3.46 -8.17
CA VAL A 100 -5.43 -4.38 -7.40
C VAL A 100 -5.61 -3.97 -5.94
N GLY A 101 -4.84 -3.00 -5.48
CA GLY A 101 -4.98 -2.43 -4.15
C GLY A 101 -3.95 -1.34 -3.90
N ARG A 102 -4.23 -0.45 -2.95
CA ARG A 102 -3.27 0.56 -2.50
C ARG A 102 -3.17 0.56 -0.99
N VAL A 103 -1.95 0.64 -0.45
CA VAL A 103 -1.70 0.69 1.00
C VAL A 103 -0.94 1.97 1.30
N TYR A 104 -1.52 2.85 2.11
CA TYR A 104 -0.86 4.06 2.63
C TYR A 104 -0.27 3.82 4.01
N LEU A 105 0.86 4.47 4.25
CA LEU A 105 1.48 4.57 5.56
C LEU A 105 0.71 5.57 6.41
N LEU A 106 0.55 5.20 7.67
CA LEU A 106 0.09 6.07 8.72
C LEU A 106 1.26 6.35 9.69
N PRO A 107 1.18 7.41 10.51
CA PRO A 107 2.18 7.69 11.53
C PRO A 107 2.45 6.52 12.49
N ASP A 108 1.44 5.65 12.68
CA ASP A 108 1.49 4.46 13.53
C ASP A 108 2.07 3.22 12.80
N THR A 109 2.45 3.32 11.53
CA THR A 109 3.08 2.25 10.77
C THR A 109 4.51 2.02 11.24
N ASP A 110 4.94 0.76 11.32
CA ASP A 110 6.34 0.42 11.55
C ASP A 110 7.17 0.73 10.28
N TYR A 111 7.82 1.89 10.29
CA TYR A 111 8.65 2.36 9.19
C TYR A 111 9.88 1.48 8.92
N LEU A 112 10.39 0.76 9.93
CA LEU A 112 11.51 -0.16 9.73
C LEU A 112 11.04 -1.43 9.02
N ALA A 113 9.88 -1.95 9.40
CA ALA A 113 9.24 -3.05 8.69
C ALA A 113 8.87 -2.67 7.25
N TRP A 114 8.46 -1.42 7.02
CA TRP A 114 8.20 -0.89 5.68
C TRP A 114 9.43 -0.90 4.77
N ASP A 115 10.55 -0.36 5.24
CA ASP A 115 11.80 -0.38 4.45
C ASP A 115 12.29 -1.83 4.24
N GLY A 116 12.15 -2.67 5.28
CA GLY A 116 12.48 -4.10 5.23
C GLY A 116 11.64 -4.90 4.23
N LEU A 117 10.40 -4.49 3.95
CA LEU A 117 9.49 -5.16 2.99
C LEU A 117 10.11 -5.23 1.60
N PHE A 118 10.91 -4.23 1.23
CA PHE A 118 11.51 -4.11 -0.10
C PHE A 118 12.95 -4.62 -0.19
N ALA A 119 13.56 -5.06 0.93
CA ALA A 119 14.97 -5.43 0.98
C ALA A 119 15.34 -6.58 0.02
N GLY A 120 14.41 -7.50 -0.25
CA GLY A 120 14.58 -8.59 -1.21
C GLY A 120 13.93 -8.36 -2.58
N ALA A 121 13.33 -7.19 -2.81
CA ALA A 121 12.61 -6.91 -4.05
C ALA A 121 13.57 -6.46 -5.16
N LEU A 122 13.30 -6.92 -6.39
CA LEU A 122 14.12 -6.55 -7.54
C LEU A 122 13.57 -5.25 -8.15
N PRO A 123 14.42 -4.23 -8.41
CA PRO A 123 14.02 -3.09 -9.22
C PRO A 123 13.45 -3.59 -10.55
N SER A 124 12.28 -3.07 -10.92
CA SER A 124 11.68 -3.35 -12.21
C SER A 124 11.47 -2.05 -12.97
N GLU A 125 11.41 -2.14 -14.28
CA GLU A 125 10.80 -1.07 -15.07
C GLU A 125 9.33 -0.91 -14.66
N PRO A 126 8.74 0.29 -14.83
CA PRO A 126 7.31 0.44 -14.71
C PRO A 126 6.66 -0.61 -15.61
N PRO A 127 5.73 -1.45 -15.11
CA PRO A 127 4.95 -2.28 -16.00
C PRO A 127 4.23 -1.37 -16.99
N SER A 128 3.66 -1.93 -18.07
CA SER A 128 2.68 -1.24 -18.92
C SER A 128 1.40 -0.99 -18.11
N CYS A 129 1.55 -0.20 -17.05
CA CYS A 129 0.63 -0.01 -15.96
C CYS A 129 -0.40 0.99 -16.45
N ARG A 130 -1.67 0.65 -16.27
CA ARG A 130 -2.69 1.68 -16.24
C ARG A 130 -2.52 2.36 -14.89
N THR A 131 -2.08 3.62 -14.90
CA THR A 131 -2.13 4.46 -13.68
C THR A 131 -3.51 4.26 -13.06
N PRO A 132 -3.63 4.00 -11.74
CA PRO A 132 -4.93 3.82 -11.13
C PRO A 132 -5.80 5.02 -11.50
N ASP A 133 -6.85 4.76 -12.26
CA ASP A 133 -7.74 5.83 -12.72
C ASP A 133 -8.39 6.46 -11.48
N ARG A 134 -8.68 7.76 -11.55
CA ARG A 134 -9.47 8.44 -10.51
C ARG A 134 -10.80 7.73 -10.27
N GLU A 135 -11.33 7.05 -11.29
CA GLU A 135 -12.51 6.19 -11.16
C GLU A 135 -12.26 4.97 -10.25
N TRP A 136 -11.11 4.31 -10.37
CA TRP A 136 -10.73 3.20 -9.49
C TRP A 136 -10.59 3.65 -8.03
N LEU A 137 -9.95 4.81 -7.81
CA LEU A 137 -9.80 5.40 -6.47
C LEU A 137 -11.17 5.72 -5.86
N ARG A 138 -12.04 6.44 -6.60
CA ARG A 138 -13.42 6.74 -6.15
C ARG A 138 -14.26 5.49 -5.90
N ALA A 139 -14.05 4.46 -6.71
CA ALA A 139 -14.68 3.16 -6.56
C ALA A 139 -14.01 2.29 -5.51
N SER A 140 -12.99 2.76 -4.80
CA SER A 140 -12.38 2.01 -3.70
C SER A 140 -13.10 2.29 -2.38
N ARG A 141 -12.76 1.52 -1.36
CA ARG A 141 -13.15 1.76 0.04
C ARG A 141 -11.88 1.88 0.87
N ALA A 142 -11.75 2.97 1.60
CA ALA A 142 -10.66 3.21 2.51
C ALA A 142 -10.97 2.50 3.84
N ARG A 143 -10.05 1.67 4.32
CA ARG A 143 -10.17 0.98 5.60
C ARG A 143 -8.86 1.11 6.37
N VAL A 144 -8.97 1.48 7.64
CA VAL A 144 -7.84 1.42 8.56
C VAL A 144 -7.73 0.01 9.11
N LEU A 145 -6.61 -0.67 8.89
CA LEU A 145 -6.43 -2.05 9.29
C LEU A 145 -4.96 -2.41 9.53
N CYS A 146 -4.75 -3.51 10.25
CA CYS A 146 -3.48 -4.20 10.29
C CYS A 146 -3.60 -5.49 9.49
N PHE A 147 -2.64 -5.76 8.61
CA PHE A 147 -2.51 -7.09 8.05
C PHE A 147 -1.98 -8.05 9.13
N THR A 148 -2.52 -9.26 9.13
CA THR A 148 -2.02 -10.34 9.99
C THR A 148 -1.55 -11.48 9.10
N ARG A 149 -0.39 -12.04 9.43
CA ARG A 149 0.17 -13.19 8.72
C ARG A 149 0.09 -14.44 9.58
N ARG A 150 -0.43 -15.53 9.03
CA ARG A 150 -0.43 -16.85 9.66
C ARG A 150 0.11 -17.90 8.69
N ARG A 151 0.67 -18.99 9.23
CA ARG A 151 1.09 -20.15 8.42
C ARG A 151 0.15 -21.30 8.73
N MET A 152 -0.50 -21.86 7.72
CA MET A 152 -1.47 -22.96 7.87
C MET A 152 -1.21 -24.01 6.80
N ALA A 153 -0.88 -25.24 7.21
CA ALA A 153 -0.69 -26.39 6.31
C ALA A 153 0.21 -26.10 5.08
N GLY A 154 1.29 -25.33 5.26
CA GLY A 154 2.22 -24.94 4.19
C GLY A 154 1.87 -23.63 3.46
N PHE A 155 0.66 -23.10 3.64
CA PHE A 155 0.21 -21.83 3.09
C PHE A 155 0.59 -20.64 3.99
N THR A 156 0.93 -19.50 3.39
CA THR A 156 0.96 -18.19 4.04
C THR A 156 -0.42 -17.55 3.87
N VAL A 157 -1.12 -17.38 4.98
CA VAL A 157 -2.47 -16.80 5.05
C VAL A 157 -2.36 -15.33 5.45
N LEU A 158 -2.92 -14.43 4.64
CA LEU A 158 -3.06 -13.02 4.94
C LEU A 158 -4.48 -12.73 5.45
N GLY A 159 -4.55 -12.27 6.68
CA GLY A 159 -5.75 -11.77 7.32
C GLY A 159 -5.68 -10.28 7.55
N VAL A 160 -6.78 -9.74 8.10
CA VAL A 160 -6.83 -8.37 8.58
C VAL A 160 -7.49 -8.32 9.95
N ARG A 161 -7.06 -7.36 10.74
CA ARG A 161 -7.71 -6.97 11.99
C ARG A 161 -7.85 -5.46 12.01
N GLU A 162 -8.76 -4.97 12.84
CA GLU A 162 -8.86 -3.55 13.13
C GLU A 162 -7.53 -3.05 13.73
N ALA A 163 -7.04 -1.91 13.24
CA ALA A 163 -5.78 -1.37 13.71
C ALA A 163 -6.00 -0.46 14.90
N PRO A 164 -5.30 -0.67 16.03
CA PRO A 164 -5.31 0.25 17.15
C PRO A 164 -4.36 1.43 16.83
N ILE A 165 -4.80 2.34 15.96
CA ILE A 165 -4.03 3.54 15.59
C ILE A 165 -4.36 4.73 16.51
N SER A 166 -3.41 5.64 16.66
CA SER A 166 -3.60 6.88 17.42
C SER A 166 -4.67 7.79 16.81
N SER A 167 -5.11 8.80 17.58
CA SER A 167 -5.99 9.86 17.07
C SER A 167 -5.35 10.64 15.91
N LEU A 168 -4.02 10.79 15.93
CA LEU A 168 -3.26 11.39 14.83
C LEU A 168 -3.36 10.52 13.57
N GLY A 169 -3.17 9.20 13.69
CA GLY A 169 -3.33 8.27 12.57
C GLY A 169 -4.74 8.33 11.96
N HIS A 170 -5.78 8.45 12.79
CA HIS A 170 -7.15 8.59 12.31
C HIS A 170 -7.36 9.90 11.54
N GLY A 171 -6.75 11.00 12.01
CA GLY A 171 -6.74 12.28 11.30
C GLY A 171 -6.11 12.14 9.92
N VAL A 172 -4.89 11.62 9.86
CA VAL A 172 -4.15 11.41 8.61
C VAL A 172 -4.92 10.48 7.65
N ALA A 173 -5.48 9.38 8.15
CA ALA A 173 -6.27 8.46 7.33
C ALA A 173 -7.50 9.15 6.73
N ARG A 174 -8.17 10.01 7.49
CA ARG A 174 -9.31 10.80 7.02
C ARG A 174 -8.89 11.80 5.95
N ASP A 175 -7.78 12.50 6.16
CA ASP A 175 -7.28 13.51 5.23
C ASP A 175 -6.84 12.86 3.91
N ILE A 176 -6.25 11.66 3.96
CA ILE A 176 -5.94 10.86 2.78
C ILE A 176 -7.25 10.46 2.07
N ALA A 177 -8.22 9.92 2.81
CA ALA A 177 -9.50 9.51 2.21
C ALA A 177 -10.23 10.67 1.52
N VAL A 178 -10.23 11.87 2.12
CA VAL A 178 -10.80 13.10 1.52
C VAL A 178 -10.02 13.51 0.27
N SER A 179 -8.69 13.54 0.36
CA SER A 179 -7.80 13.89 -0.76
C SER A 179 -7.98 12.95 -1.96
N GLU A 180 -8.17 11.65 -1.70
CA GLU A 180 -8.36 10.62 -2.72
C GLU A 180 -9.84 10.48 -3.14
N SER A 181 -10.75 11.26 -2.53
CA SER A 181 -12.21 11.20 -2.75
C SER A 181 -12.81 9.79 -2.52
N VAL A 182 -12.36 9.11 -1.46
CA VAL A 182 -12.74 7.74 -1.11
C VAL A 182 -13.55 7.74 0.19
N ALA A 183 -14.57 6.88 0.26
CA ALA A 183 -15.31 6.66 1.50
C ALA A 183 -14.45 5.86 2.49
N ILE A 184 -14.30 6.38 3.71
CA ILE A 184 -13.62 5.69 4.82
C ILE A 184 -14.63 4.90 5.64
N SER A 185 -14.38 3.60 5.80
CA SER A 185 -15.06 2.78 6.80
C SER A 185 -14.19 2.79 8.05
N ILE A 186 -14.68 3.49 9.07
CA ILE A 186 -14.13 3.45 10.44
C ILE A 186 -14.84 2.30 11.14
#